data_AF-A0A7S1I1X3-F1
#
_entry.id   AF-A0A7S1I1X3-F1
#
_cell.length_a   1.000
_cell.length_b   1.000
_cell.length_c   1.000
_cell.angle_alpha   90.00
_cell.angle_beta   90.00
_cell.angle_gamma   90.00
#
_symmetry.space_group_name_H-M   'P 1'
#
loop_
_entity.id
_entity.type
_entity.pdbx_description
1 polymer ?
#
loop_
_entity_poly.entity_id
_entity_poly.type
_entity_poly.pdbx_seq_one_letter_code
_entity_poly.pdbx_strand_id
1 'polypeptide(L)'
;ASRAKYEQLCYFLMTEVDAQALWIHRKHEALGQFFGSVPEAVAHARSHFAAALRVAVSELSGAYLLQSGFSPADILLVHCCDWAQSIGWLAASGGGDCSGDSAEPLDPVLAAYLDRCRSRPAYQRALSLKKPKL
;
A
#
# COMPACT_ATOMS: atom_id res chain seq x y z
N ALA A 1 5.36 25.68 -1.37
CA ALA A 1 4.14 24.89 -1.14
C ALA A 1 4.32 23.41 -1.52
N SER A 2 4.73 23.09 -2.76
CA SER A 2 4.79 21.69 -3.24
C SER A 2 5.74 20.77 -2.45
N ARG A 3 6.86 21.29 -1.94
CA ARG A 3 7.81 20.50 -1.12
C ARG A 3 7.22 20.07 0.23
N ALA A 4 6.50 20.96 0.91
CA ALA A 4 5.86 20.65 2.19
C ALA A 4 4.79 19.56 2.01
N LYS A 5 3.99 19.63 0.94
CA LYS A 5 3.00 18.58 0.64
C LYS A 5 3.67 17.26 0.28
N TYR A 6 4.75 17.28 -0.50
CA TYR A 6 5.57 16.09 -0.79
C TYR A 6 6.06 15.43 0.50
N GLU A 7 6.64 16.20 1.41
CA GLU A 7 7.16 15.69 2.69
C GLU A 7 6.03 15.15 3.56
N GLN A 8 4.92 15.88 3.69
CA GLN A 8 3.73 15.42 4.41
C GLN A 8 3.26 14.06 3.89
N LEU A 9 3.13 13.89 2.57
CA LEU A 9 2.70 12.64 1.96
C LEU A 9 3.69 11.50 2.23
N CYS A 10 4.98 11.74 2.04
CA CYS A 10 6.00 10.73 2.31
C CYS A 10 5.99 10.30 3.78
N TYR A 11 5.95 11.24 4.72
CA TYR A 11 5.90 10.92 6.14
C TYR A 11 4.64 10.16 6.50
N PHE A 12 3.47 10.61 6.04
CA PHE A 12 2.20 9.91 6.28
C PHE A 12 2.22 8.47 5.76
N LEU A 13 2.70 8.25 4.53
CA LEU A 13 2.77 6.91 3.95
C LEU A 13 3.74 6.01 4.73
N MET A 14 4.90 6.51 5.12
CA MET A 14 5.88 5.75 5.88
C MET A 14 5.41 5.43 7.30
N THR A 15 4.74 6.37 7.98
CA THR A 15 4.35 6.18 9.39
C THR A 15 3.01 5.47 9.51
N GLU A 16 1.98 5.92 8.82
CA GLU A 16 0.61 5.44 9.02
C GLU A 16 0.30 4.22 8.16
N VAL A 17 0.76 4.17 6.91
CA VAL A 17 0.44 3.06 6.01
C VAL A 17 1.44 1.91 6.13
N ASP A 18 2.73 2.21 6.15
CA ASP A 18 3.78 1.18 6.26
C ASP A 18 4.01 0.77 7.73
N ALA A 19 4.56 1.65 8.57
CA ALA A 19 5.03 1.28 9.89
C ALA A 19 3.91 0.87 10.89
N GLN A 20 2.84 1.67 11.00
CA GLN A 20 1.72 1.40 11.92
C GLN A 20 0.72 0.37 11.40
N ALA A 21 0.88 -0.10 10.16
CA ALA A 21 -0.03 -1.06 9.54
C ALA A 21 0.71 -2.30 9.00
N LEU A 22 1.33 -2.20 7.83
CA LEU A 22 1.94 -3.35 7.13
C LEU A 22 3.10 -3.98 7.92
N TRP A 23 3.91 -3.16 8.58
CA TRP A 23 5.02 -3.65 9.38
C TRP A 23 4.56 -4.36 10.66
N ILE A 24 3.43 -3.94 11.26
CA ILE A 24 2.84 -4.67 12.40
C ILE A 24 2.43 -6.08 11.98
N HIS A 25 1.78 -6.23 10.82
CA HIS A 25 1.52 -7.55 10.23
C HIS A 25 2.81 -8.34 10.01
N ARG A 26 3.84 -7.72 9.40
CA ARG A 26 5.11 -8.41 9.15
C ARG A 26 5.73 -8.92 10.44
N LYS A 27 5.73 -8.10 11.48
CA LYS A 27 6.36 -8.38 12.77
C LYS A 27 5.59 -9.43 13.57
N HIS A 28 4.28 -9.30 13.68
CA HIS A 28 3.45 -10.07 14.60
C HIS A 28 2.66 -11.22 13.96
N GLU A 29 2.67 -11.33 12.63
CA GLU A 29 2.15 -12.50 11.91
C GLU A 29 3.29 -13.23 11.20
N ALA A 30 3.85 -12.64 10.15
CA ALA A 30 4.81 -13.32 9.29
C ALA A 30 6.18 -13.61 9.95
N LEU A 31 6.56 -12.81 10.95
CA LEU A 31 7.78 -12.99 11.76
C LEU A 31 7.43 -13.24 13.24
N GLY A 32 6.20 -13.66 13.53
CA GLY A 32 5.72 -13.86 14.90
C GLY A 32 6.57 -14.82 15.72
N GLN A 33 7.23 -15.80 15.08
CA GLN A 33 8.19 -16.69 15.76
C GLN A 33 9.39 -15.95 16.39
N PHE A 34 9.77 -14.78 15.87
CA PHE A 34 10.90 -13.99 16.36
C PHE A 34 10.46 -12.83 17.26
N PHE A 35 9.31 -12.22 16.98
CA PHE A 35 8.85 -11.01 17.67
C PHE A 35 7.61 -11.20 18.56
N GLY A 36 7.10 -12.42 18.64
CA GLY A 36 5.85 -12.75 19.30
C GLY A 36 4.65 -12.54 18.39
N SER A 37 3.80 -13.56 18.27
CA SER A 37 2.54 -13.46 17.57
C SER A 37 1.51 -12.71 18.42
N VAL A 38 0.94 -11.64 17.86
CA VAL A 38 -0.07 -10.82 18.54
C VAL A 38 -1.24 -10.56 17.57
N PRO A 39 -2.19 -11.50 17.45
CA PRO A 39 -3.28 -11.42 16.47
C PRO A 39 -4.15 -10.16 16.60
N GLU A 40 -4.37 -9.70 17.84
CA GLU A 40 -5.11 -8.47 18.12
C GLU A 40 -4.43 -7.24 17.49
N ALA A 41 -3.10 -7.13 17.61
CA ALA A 41 -2.35 -6.04 17.00
C ALA A 41 -2.43 -6.07 15.47
N VAL A 42 -2.42 -7.27 14.88
CA VAL A 42 -2.57 -7.46 13.42
C VAL A 42 -3.97 -7.05 12.96
N ALA A 43 -5.03 -7.39 13.72
CA ALA A 43 -6.40 -6.99 13.42
C ALA A 43 -6.60 -5.45 13.48
N HIS A 44 -6.02 -4.80 14.51
CA HIS A 44 -6.03 -3.34 14.60
C HIS A 44 -5.22 -2.69 13.48
N ALA A 45 -4.04 -3.22 13.16
CA ALA A 45 -3.21 -2.75 12.06
C ALA A 45 -3.93 -2.84 10.70
N ARG A 46 -4.69 -3.91 10.46
CA ARG A 46 -5.53 -4.04 9.26
C ARG A 46 -6.59 -2.95 9.18
N SER A 47 -7.26 -2.69 10.29
CA SER A 47 -8.30 -1.64 10.36
C SER A 47 -7.70 -0.24 10.18
N HIS A 48 -6.52 -0.01 10.77
CA HIS A 48 -5.75 1.22 10.60
C HIS A 48 -5.30 1.41 9.15
N PHE A 49 -4.79 0.35 8.50
CA PHE A 49 -4.42 0.37 7.09
C PHE A 49 -5.58 0.85 6.21
N ALA A 50 -6.77 0.27 6.37
CA ALA A 50 -7.94 0.67 5.59
C ALA A 50 -8.30 2.15 5.80
N ALA A 51 -8.25 2.63 7.04
CA ALA A 51 -8.50 4.04 7.35
C ALA A 51 -7.44 4.98 6.75
N ALA A 52 -6.15 4.67 6.94
CA ALA A 52 -5.04 5.46 6.41
C ALA A 52 -5.01 5.47 4.88
N LEU A 53 -5.34 4.34 4.24
CA LEU A 53 -5.45 4.24 2.79
C LEU A 53 -6.56 5.15 2.26
N ARG A 54 -7.73 5.19 2.90
CA ARG A 54 -8.82 6.12 2.49
C ARG A 54 -8.38 7.58 2.58
N VAL A 55 -7.59 7.96 3.58
CA VAL A 55 -7.01 9.31 3.67
C VAL A 55 -6.05 9.56 2.50
N ALA A 56 -5.13 8.63 2.20
CA ALA A 56 -4.21 8.76 1.07
C ALA A 56 -4.95 8.84 -0.28
N VAL A 57 -6.02 8.08 -0.45
CA VAL A 57 -6.87 8.13 -1.66
C VAL A 57 -7.62 9.46 -1.76
N SER A 58 -8.09 10.02 -0.63
CA SER A 58 -8.76 11.33 -0.64
C SER A 58 -7.84 12.50 -1.06
N GLU A 59 -6.52 12.31 -0.93
CA GLU A 59 -5.50 13.28 -1.35
C GLU A 59 -5.18 13.19 -2.86
N LEU A 60 -5.67 12.15 -3.56
CA LEU A 60 -5.54 12.02 -5.01
C LEU A 60 -6.43 13.04 -5.71
N SER A 61 -5.82 14.15 -6.10
CA SER A 61 -6.47 15.26 -6.81
C SER A 61 -6.07 15.36 -8.29
N GLY A 62 -5.47 14.31 -8.85
CA GLY A 62 -4.97 14.31 -10.23
C GLY A 62 -4.39 12.96 -10.66
N ALA A 63 -3.52 12.99 -11.66
CA ALA A 63 -2.88 11.78 -12.16
C ALA A 63 -1.90 11.13 -11.15
N TYR A 64 -1.35 11.92 -10.23
CA TYR A 64 -0.40 11.50 -9.20
C TYR A 64 -0.73 12.21 -7.87
N LEU A 65 -0.09 11.81 -6.77
CA LEU A 65 -0.31 12.43 -5.45
C LEU A 65 0.08 13.92 -5.41
N LEU A 66 0.99 14.34 -6.28
CA LEU A 66 1.35 15.74 -6.46
C LEU A 66 0.94 16.24 -7.84
N GLN A 67 0.43 17.47 -7.88
CA GLN A 67 0.09 18.16 -9.12
C GLN A 67 1.32 18.39 -10.02
N SER A 68 2.52 18.44 -9.45
CA SER A 68 3.79 18.53 -10.20
C SER A 68 4.15 17.24 -10.95
N GLY A 69 3.39 16.15 -10.76
CA GLY A 69 3.60 14.88 -11.42
C GLY A 69 4.13 13.78 -10.50
N PHE A 70 4.55 12.68 -11.13
CA PHE A 70 5.05 11.48 -10.45
C PHE A 70 6.27 11.79 -9.57
N SER A 71 6.26 11.25 -8.35
CA SER A 71 7.23 11.54 -7.31
C SER A 71 7.53 10.29 -6.47
N PRO A 72 8.54 10.34 -5.57
CA PRO A 72 8.77 9.25 -4.61
C PRO A 72 7.57 8.92 -3.70
N ALA A 73 6.67 9.88 -3.42
CA ALA A 73 5.45 9.59 -2.67
C ALA A 73 4.58 8.55 -3.40
N ASP A 74 4.54 8.60 -4.73
CA ASP A 74 3.79 7.64 -5.54
C ASP A 74 4.42 6.25 -5.50
N ILE A 75 5.76 6.18 -5.48
CA ILE A 75 6.50 4.92 -5.31
C ILE A 75 6.16 4.29 -3.95
N LEU A 76 6.12 5.08 -2.88
CA LEU A 76 5.78 4.63 -1.53
C LEU A 76 4.35 4.09 -1.45
N LEU A 77 3.37 4.82 -2.00
CA LEU A 77 1.97 4.38 -1.98
C LEU A 77 1.79 3.09 -2.80
N VAL A 78 2.36 3.02 -4.01
CA VAL A 78 2.32 1.79 -4.83
C VAL A 78 2.96 0.62 -4.11
N HIS A 79 4.11 0.82 -3.46
CA HIS A 79 4.78 -0.22 -2.66
C HIS A 79 3.87 -0.75 -1.55
N CYS A 80 3.24 0.14 -0.78
CA CYS A 80 2.33 -0.24 0.29
C CYS A 80 1.12 -1.00 -0.23
N CYS A 81 0.51 -0.55 -1.33
CA CYS A 81 -0.63 -1.23 -1.95
C CYS A 81 -0.25 -2.61 -2.51
N ASP A 82 0.91 -2.74 -3.16
CA ASP A 82 1.43 -4.03 -3.64
C ASP A 82 1.65 -5.01 -2.49
N TRP A 83 2.18 -4.52 -1.36
CA TRP A 83 2.33 -5.34 -0.17
C TRP A 83 0.97 -5.77 0.37
N ALA A 84 0.06 -4.83 0.63
CA ALA A 84 -1.28 -5.09 1.14
C ALA A 84 -2.03 -6.12 0.28
N GLN A 85 -1.92 -6.03 -1.04
CA GLN A 85 -2.48 -7.02 -1.97
C GLN A 85 -1.82 -8.39 -1.79
N SER A 86 -0.50 -8.45 -1.63
CA SER A 86 0.23 -9.70 -1.45
C SER A 86 -0.05 -10.44 -0.13
N ILE A 87 -0.68 -9.77 0.84
CA ILE A 87 -1.09 -10.34 2.14
C ILE A 87 -2.62 -10.40 2.29
N GLY A 88 -3.38 -10.11 1.24
CA GLY A 88 -4.84 -10.19 1.24
C GLY A 88 -5.55 -9.10 2.06
N TRP A 89 -4.90 -7.97 2.31
CA TRP A 89 -5.50 -6.82 3.00
C TRP A 89 -6.21 -5.86 2.04
N LEU A 90 -5.80 -5.84 0.77
CA LEU A 90 -6.39 -5.01 -0.28
C LEU A 90 -6.69 -5.88 -1.50
N ALA A 91 -7.85 -5.70 -2.13
CA ALA A 91 -8.18 -6.42 -3.36
C ALA A 91 -7.25 -6.04 -4.52
N ALA A 92 -7.00 -6.99 -5.42
CA ALA A 92 -6.21 -6.76 -6.63
C ALA A 92 -7.07 -6.20 -7.78
N SER A 93 -6.48 -5.37 -8.65
CA SER A 93 -7.13 -4.93 -9.90
C SER A 93 -7.41 -6.16 -10.78
N GLY A 94 -8.66 -6.34 -11.24
CA GLY A 94 -9.00 -7.38 -12.21
C GLY A 94 -9.73 -8.62 -11.68
N GLY A 95 -10.29 -8.59 -10.47
CA GLY A 95 -11.25 -9.60 -10.03
C GLY A 95 -10.68 -11.01 -9.91
N GLY A 96 -9.40 -11.14 -9.55
CA GLY A 96 -8.85 -12.44 -9.17
C GLY A 96 -9.46 -12.90 -7.86
N ASP A 97 -9.95 -14.15 -7.85
CA ASP A 97 -10.58 -14.86 -6.74
C ASP A 97 -9.86 -14.56 -5.41
N CYS A 98 -10.41 -13.60 -4.67
CA CYS A 98 -9.94 -13.30 -3.33
C CYS A 98 -10.49 -14.43 -2.45
N SER A 99 -9.67 -15.46 -2.21
CA SER A 99 -10.00 -16.58 -1.34
C SER A 99 -10.05 -16.20 0.16
N GLY A 100 -10.49 -14.97 0.48
CA GLY A 100 -10.65 -14.49 1.85
C GLY A 100 -11.72 -13.40 1.89
N ASP A 101 -12.83 -13.67 2.57
CA ASP A 101 -14.04 -12.85 2.72
C ASP A 101 -13.84 -11.49 3.43
N SER A 102 -12.64 -10.91 3.45
CA SER A 102 -12.32 -9.78 4.35
C SER A 102 -11.42 -8.69 3.75
N ALA A 103 -10.93 -8.81 2.52
CA ALA A 103 -10.04 -7.80 1.92
C ALA A 103 -10.76 -6.46 1.71
N GLU A 104 -10.07 -5.33 1.94
CA GLU A 104 -10.63 -4.01 1.63
C GLU A 104 -10.86 -3.94 0.11
N PRO A 105 -12.07 -3.54 -0.34
CA PRO A 105 -12.35 -3.35 -1.76
C PRO A 105 -11.39 -2.32 -2.37
N LEU A 106 -10.97 -2.57 -3.61
CA LEU A 106 -10.12 -1.62 -4.31
C LEU A 106 -10.97 -0.47 -4.86
N ASP A 107 -10.80 0.71 -4.29
CA ASP A 107 -11.43 1.94 -4.78
C ASP A 107 -11.11 2.18 -6.27
N PRO A 108 -12.08 2.52 -7.14
CA PRO A 108 -11.83 2.71 -8.57
C PRO A 108 -10.82 3.82 -8.91
N VAL A 109 -10.78 4.90 -8.13
CA VAL A 109 -9.79 5.98 -8.28
C VAL A 109 -8.40 5.44 -7.95
N LEU A 110 -8.28 4.67 -6.87
CA LEU A 110 -7.04 4.00 -6.51
C LEU A 110 -6.61 2.97 -7.56
N ALA A 111 -7.54 2.18 -8.11
CA ALA A 111 -7.27 1.21 -9.17
C ALA A 111 -6.65 1.89 -10.40
N ALA A 112 -7.31 2.94 -10.90
CA ALA A 112 -6.80 3.71 -12.05
C ALA A 112 -5.44 4.38 -11.76
N TYR A 113 -5.24 4.84 -10.52
CA TYR A 113 -3.96 5.38 -10.07
C TYR A 113 -2.84 4.33 -10.07
N LEU A 114 -3.11 3.15 -9.52
CA LEU A 114 -2.15 2.04 -9.46
C LEU A 114 -1.81 1.55 -10.86
N ASP A 115 -2.79 1.37 -11.74
CA ASP A 115 -2.57 0.94 -13.12
C ASP A 115 -1.64 1.91 -13.86
N ARG A 116 -1.88 3.22 -13.70
CA ARG A 116 -1.02 4.26 -14.26
C ARG A 116 0.41 4.16 -13.73
N CYS A 117 0.59 4.05 -12.41
CA CYS A 117 1.92 3.97 -11.82
C CYS A 117 2.66 2.67 -12.21
N ARG A 118 1.93 1.55 -12.26
CA ARG A 118 2.47 0.23 -12.60
C ARG A 118 2.79 0.10 -14.09
N SER A 119 2.11 0.82 -14.98
CA SER A 119 2.43 0.85 -16.42
C SER A 119 3.83 1.41 -16.74
N ARG A 120 4.48 2.07 -15.77
CA ARG A 120 5.79 2.70 -15.98
C ARG A 120 6.88 1.66 -16.24
N PRO A 121 7.79 1.86 -17.21
CA PRO A 121 8.84 0.88 -17.53
C PRO A 121 9.74 0.51 -16.34
N ALA A 122 9.96 1.47 -15.42
CA ALA A 122 10.75 1.23 -14.22
C ALA A 122 10.07 0.22 -13.28
N TYR A 123 8.74 0.32 -13.10
CA TYR A 123 7.97 -0.63 -12.31
C TYR A 123 7.99 -2.02 -12.94
N GLN A 124 7.73 -2.11 -14.26
CA GLN A 124 7.74 -3.37 -14.99
C GLN A 124 9.10 -4.08 -14.92
N ARG A 125 10.20 -3.32 -15.01
CA ARG A 125 11.54 -3.84 -14.82
C ARG A 125 11.76 -4.37 -13.40
N ALA A 126 11.34 -3.64 -12.38
CA ALA A 126 11.44 -4.09 -10.99
C ALA A 126 10.62 -5.38 -10.76
N LEU A 127 9.42 -5.45 -11.34
CA LEU A 127 8.56 -6.62 -11.27
C LEU A 127 9.22 -7.85 -11.93
N SER A 128 9.89 -7.69 -13.08
CA SER A 128 10.60 -8.80 -13.76
C SER A 128 11.77 -9.38 -12.97
N LEU A 129 12.30 -8.63 -11.98
CA LEU A 129 13.39 -9.08 -11.11
C LEU A 129 12.90 -9.77 -9.84
N LYS A 130 11.58 -9.75 -9.57
CA LYS A 130 11.01 -10.29 -8.33
C LYS A 130 11.09 -11.81 -8.36
N LYS A 131 11.88 -12.38 -7.45
CA LYS A 131 11.96 -13.84 -7.26
C LYS A 131 10.72 -14.34 -6.49
N PRO A 132 10.28 -15.59 -6.71
CA PRO A 132 9.25 -16.20 -5.88
C PRO A 132 9.69 -16.19 -4.40
N LYS A 133 8.74 -15.96 -3.50
CA LYS A 133 8.99 -16.00 -2.05
C LYS A 133 9.43 -17.44 -1.70
N LEU A 134 10.60 -17.57 -1.05
CA LEU A 134 11.12 -18.84 -0.50
C LEU A 134 10.15 -19.45 0.51
#